data_AF-A0A544XGB9-F1
#
_entry.id   AF-A0A544XGB9-F1
#
_cell.length_a   1.000
_cell.length_b   1.000
_cell.length_c   1.000
_cell.angle_alpha   90.00
_cell.angle_beta   90.00
_cell.angle_gamma   90.00
#
_symmetry.space_group_name_H-M   'P 1'
#
loop_
_entity.id
_entity.type
_entity.pdbx_description
1 polymer ?
#
loop_
_entity_poly.entity_id
_entity_poly.type
_entity_poly.pdbx_seq_one_letter_code
_entity_poly.pdbx_strand_id
1 'polypeptide(L)'
;MLQAQARHAPAKLHWVARDDKERLELAYTVAEIDGLHVVAVGSPVHQRRQERARAYCLHQLVLELHGFGVEQLFMEARQPTLNTRDVTTVQHARYTLPKGTRFRIDHLPGAGEALLWVADIVAGAVRAEKLGDPRYREILGDRVIDFPVRVL
;
A
#
# COMPACT_ATOMS: atom_id res chain seq x y z
N MET A 1 21.34 1.28 -6.89
CA MET A 1 21.12 1.82 -5.52
C MET A 1 20.56 3.22 -5.67
N LEU A 2 19.24 3.37 -5.62
CA LEU A 2 18.62 4.69 -5.64
C LEU A 2 18.71 5.25 -4.21
N GLN A 3 19.77 6.02 -3.92
CA GLN A 3 19.82 6.81 -2.68
C GLN A 3 18.95 8.05 -2.87
N ALA A 4 17.64 7.88 -2.80
CA ALA A 4 16.77 8.98 -2.44
C ALA A 4 17.06 9.27 -0.96
N GLN A 5 17.80 10.34 -0.68
CA GLN A 5 18.01 10.82 0.68
C GLN A 5 16.65 11.25 1.26
N ALA A 6 15.95 10.31 1.89
CA ALA A 6 14.79 10.58 2.71
C ALA A 6 15.25 11.35 3.96
N ARG A 7 15.47 12.65 3.82
CA ARG A 7 16.01 13.50 4.90
C ARG A 7 15.03 13.69 6.07
N HIS A 8 13.82 13.14 6.00
CA HIS A 8 12.89 13.05 7.14
C HIS A 8 12.04 11.78 7.03
N ALA A 9 12.53 10.66 7.56
CA ALA A 9 11.63 9.58 8.00
C ALA A 9 11.30 9.83 9.49
N PRO A 10 10.25 10.62 9.83
CA PRO A 10 9.82 10.73 11.21
C PRO A 10 9.37 9.35 11.69
N ALA A 11 9.58 9.07 12.98
CA ALA A 11 9.07 7.88 13.62
C ALA A 11 7.55 7.74 13.34
N LYS A 12 7.19 6.74 12.53
CA LYS A 12 5.82 6.35 12.17
C LYS A 12 4.94 7.50 11.65
N LEU A 13 5.14 7.84 10.39
CA LEU A 13 4.28 8.76 9.66
C LEU A 13 2.97 8.03 9.29
N HIS A 14 1.89 8.30 10.05
CA HIS A 14 0.55 7.73 9.81
C HIS A 14 -0.45 8.80 9.38
N TRP A 15 -1.04 8.66 8.20
CA TRP A 15 -2.05 9.54 7.59
C TRP A 15 -3.18 9.97 8.54
N VAL A 16 -3.68 9.02 9.34
CA VAL A 16 -4.84 9.23 10.22
C VAL A 16 -4.53 10.23 11.34
N ALA A 17 -3.28 10.29 11.80
CA ALA A 17 -2.86 11.16 12.90
C ALA A 17 -2.58 12.61 12.45
N ARG A 18 -2.63 12.89 11.14
CA ARG A 18 -2.26 14.17 10.54
C ARG A 18 -3.46 15.08 10.35
N ASP A 19 -3.23 16.38 10.49
CA ASP A 19 -4.21 17.40 10.09
C ASP A 19 -4.25 17.59 8.56
N ASP A 20 -5.22 18.37 8.08
CA ASP A 20 -5.42 18.60 6.65
C ASP A 20 -4.22 19.29 5.98
N LYS A 21 -3.55 20.21 6.69
CA LYS A 21 -2.39 20.91 6.16
C LYS A 21 -1.21 19.97 6.01
N GLU A 22 -0.92 19.17 7.03
CA GLU A 22 0.12 18.15 7.00
C GLU A 22 -0.15 17.12 5.89
N ARG A 23 -1.40 16.67 5.72
CA ARG A 23 -1.77 15.74 4.64
C ARG A 23 -1.53 16.31 3.25
N LEU A 24 -1.80 17.60 3.04
CA LEU A 24 -1.49 18.28 1.77
C LEU A 24 0.02 18.33 1.53
N GLU A 25 0.81 18.73 2.52
CA GLU A 25 2.28 18.76 2.41
C GLU A 25 2.86 17.37 2.10
N LEU A 26 2.30 16.32 2.72
CA LEU A 26 2.68 14.94 2.45
C LEU A 26 2.28 14.48 1.05
N ALA A 27 1.08 14.83 0.58
CA ALA A 27 0.64 14.51 -0.78
C ALA A 27 1.55 15.15 -1.83
N TYR A 28 1.92 16.42 -1.65
CA TYR A 28 2.90 17.08 -2.53
C TYR A 28 4.27 16.40 -2.48
N THR A 29 4.75 16.07 -1.28
CA THR A 29 6.04 15.37 -1.12
C THR A 29 6.04 14.03 -1.84
N VAL A 30 4.94 13.28 -1.76
CA VAL A 30 4.79 11.99 -2.46
C VAL A 30 4.67 12.18 -3.96
N ALA A 31 3.99 13.22 -4.45
CA ALA A 31 3.85 13.49 -5.88
C ALA A 31 5.19 13.75 -6.60
N GLU A 32 6.22 14.18 -5.86
CA GLU A 32 7.59 14.36 -6.35
C GLU A 32 8.40 13.04 -6.40
N ILE A 33 7.89 11.96 -5.81
CA ILE A 33 8.53 10.64 -5.85
C ILE A 33 8.11 9.94 -7.14
N ASP A 34 9.07 9.66 -8.02
CA ASP A 34 8.80 8.92 -9.24
C ASP A 34 8.41 7.47 -8.94
N GLY A 35 7.46 6.94 -9.72
CA GLY A 35 6.92 5.60 -9.54
C GLY A 35 5.44 5.49 -9.79
N LEU A 36 5.00 4.25 -10.02
CA LEU A 36 3.59 3.89 -10.10
C LEU A 36 3.09 3.47 -8.72
N HIS A 37 1.99 4.05 -8.27
CA HIS A 37 1.34 3.65 -7.03
C HIS A 37 0.09 2.83 -7.32
N VAL A 38 0.00 1.63 -6.76
CA VAL A 38 -1.10 0.70 -7.01
C VAL A 38 -1.86 0.45 -5.70
N VAL A 39 -3.18 0.68 -5.70
CA VAL A 39 -4.02 0.59 -4.49
C VAL A 39 -5.21 -0.35 -4.70
N ALA A 40 -5.26 -1.41 -3.89
CA ALA A 40 -6.41 -2.32 -3.86
C ALA A 40 -7.45 -1.84 -2.83
N VAL A 41 -8.68 -1.54 -3.27
CA VAL A 41 -9.73 -0.94 -2.42
C VAL A 41 -10.83 -1.96 -2.09
N GLY A 42 -10.86 -2.43 -0.85
CA GLY A 42 -11.94 -3.25 -0.32
C GLY A 42 -12.97 -2.39 0.42
N SER A 43 -14.11 -2.11 -0.21
CA SER A 43 -15.19 -1.30 0.37
C SER A 43 -16.56 -1.69 -0.21
N PRO A 44 -17.66 -1.66 0.57
CA PRO A 44 -17.71 -1.43 2.02
C PRO A 44 -17.24 -2.65 2.82
N VAL A 45 -16.71 -2.43 4.03
CA VAL A 45 -16.21 -3.50 4.90
C VAL A 45 -16.71 -3.30 6.32
N HIS A 46 -17.39 -4.32 6.85
CA HIS A 46 -17.78 -4.35 8.27
C HIS A 46 -16.53 -4.43 9.17
N GLN A 47 -16.51 -3.74 10.30
CA GLN A 47 -15.33 -3.65 11.19
C GLN A 47 -14.73 -5.02 11.56
N ARG A 48 -15.58 -6.00 11.89
CA ARG A 48 -15.16 -7.38 12.21
C ARG A 48 -14.53 -8.16 11.04
N ARG A 49 -14.60 -7.64 9.82
CA ARG A 49 -14.08 -8.27 8.59
C ARG A 49 -12.87 -7.54 8.01
N GLN A 50 -12.29 -6.57 8.71
CA GLN A 50 -11.17 -5.78 8.17
C GLN A 50 -9.93 -6.63 7.80
N GLU A 51 -9.48 -7.55 8.67
CA GLU A 51 -8.34 -8.41 8.31
C GLU A 51 -8.66 -9.38 7.16
N ARG A 52 -9.92 -9.80 7.04
CA ARG A 52 -10.37 -10.60 5.89
C ARG A 52 -10.34 -9.76 4.61
N ALA A 53 -10.89 -8.55 4.64
CA ALA A 53 -10.84 -7.61 3.52
C ALA A 53 -9.41 -7.31 3.09
N ARG A 54 -8.51 -7.09 4.06
CA ARG A 54 -7.09 -6.89 3.81
C ARG A 54 -6.47 -8.09 3.08
N ALA A 55 -6.80 -9.32 3.48
CA ALA A 55 -6.30 -10.51 2.79
C ALA A 55 -6.79 -10.58 1.33
N TYR A 56 -8.06 -10.25 1.06
CA TYR A 56 -8.56 -10.15 -0.32
C TYR A 56 -7.85 -9.07 -1.13
N CYS A 57 -7.67 -7.87 -0.55
CA CYS A 57 -6.94 -6.78 -1.19
C CYS A 57 -5.50 -7.18 -1.50
N LEU A 58 -4.77 -7.73 -0.53
CA LEU A 58 -3.39 -8.16 -0.70
C LEU A 58 -3.28 -9.27 -1.76
N HIS A 59 -4.20 -10.23 -1.76
CA HIS A 59 -4.21 -11.27 -2.79
C HIS A 59 -4.35 -10.67 -4.18
N GLN A 60 -5.32 -9.77 -4.42
CA GLN A 60 -5.50 -9.16 -5.74
C GLN A 60 -4.33 -8.25 -6.10
N LEU A 61 -3.81 -7.49 -5.14
CA LEU A 61 -2.64 -6.62 -5.33
C LEU A 61 -1.41 -7.41 -5.80
N VAL A 62 -1.17 -8.62 -5.27
CA VAL A 62 -0.08 -9.48 -5.74
C VAL A 62 -0.24 -9.84 -7.23
N LEU A 63 -1.46 -10.07 -7.71
CA LEU A 63 -1.70 -10.39 -9.11
C LEU A 63 -1.42 -9.21 -10.02
N GLU A 64 -1.90 -8.02 -9.64
CA GLU A 64 -1.67 -6.78 -10.37
C GLU A 64 -0.17 -6.43 -10.39
N LEU A 65 0.49 -6.46 -9.23
CA LEU A 65 1.93 -6.19 -9.12
C LEU A 65 2.76 -7.16 -9.97
N HIS A 66 2.42 -8.45 -9.98
CA HIS A 66 3.04 -9.40 -10.89
C HIS A 66 2.79 -9.04 -12.36
N GLY A 67 1.59 -8.59 -12.72
CA GLY A 67 1.27 -8.09 -14.05
C GLY A 67 2.15 -6.92 -14.50
N PHE A 68 2.58 -6.08 -13.54
CA PHE A 68 3.56 -5.01 -13.75
C PHE A 68 5.03 -5.50 -13.71
N GLY A 69 5.29 -6.80 -13.58
CA GLY A 69 6.63 -7.37 -13.53
C GLY A 69 7.32 -7.27 -12.17
N VAL A 70 6.59 -6.99 -11.08
CA VAL A 70 7.15 -6.96 -9.72
C VAL A 70 7.40 -8.37 -9.21
N GLU A 71 8.61 -8.63 -8.72
CA GLU A 71 9.01 -9.91 -8.14
C GLU A 71 9.24 -9.86 -6.62
N GLN A 72 9.33 -8.66 -6.03
CA GLN A 72 9.59 -8.49 -4.60
C GLN A 72 8.70 -7.39 -4.02
N LEU A 73 8.01 -7.74 -2.94
CA LEU A 73 7.15 -6.85 -2.18
C LEU A 73 7.71 -6.65 -0.78
N PHE A 74 8.02 -5.40 -0.44
CA PHE A 74 8.36 -5.00 0.93
C PHE A 74 7.12 -4.45 1.61
N MET A 75 6.80 -4.98 2.78
CA MET A 75 5.67 -4.52 3.60
C MET A 75 6.17 -4.03 4.96
N GLU A 76 5.52 -3.00 5.49
CA GLU A 76 5.79 -2.60 6.87
C GLU A 76 5.39 -3.74 7.83
N ALA A 77 6.33 -4.08 8.71
CA ALA A 77 6.15 -5.10 9.72
C ALA A 77 5.12 -4.64 10.76
N ARG A 78 4.15 -5.51 11.05
CA ARG A 78 3.14 -5.37 12.09
C ARG A 78 3.38 -6.41 13.19
N GLN A 79 2.33 -6.77 13.94
CA GLN A 79 2.39 -7.87 14.89
C GLN A 79 2.80 -9.18 14.18
N PRO A 80 3.65 -10.03 14.79
CA PRO A 80 4.17 -11.23 14.14
C PRO A 80 3.08 -12.14 13.56
N THR A 81 1.96 -12.30 14.28
CA THR A 81 0.81 -13.10 13.82
C THR A 81 0.15 -12.53 12.57
N LEU A 82 0.11 -11.21 12.41
CA LEU A 82 -0.41 -10.54 11.22
C LEU A 82 0.57 -10.64 10.05
N ASN A 83 1.87 -10.52 10.31
CA ASN A 83 2.91 -10.70 9.28
C ASN A 83 2.84 -12.12 8.69
N THR A 84 2.68 -13.14 9.53
CA THR A 84 2.50 -14.52 9.07
C THR A 84 1.26 -14.68 8.20
N ARG A 85 0.14 -14.01 8.54
CA ARG A 85 -1.09 -14.04 7.72
C ARG A 85 -0.90 -13.35 6.37
N ASP A 86 -0.17 -12.25 6.33
CA ASP A 86 0.18 -11.58 5.07
C ASP A 86 1.02 -12.53 4.19
N VAL A 87 2.04 -13.20 4.77
CA VAL A 87 2.86 -14.20 4.05
C VAL A 87 2.00 -15.34 3.49
N THR A 88 1.10 -15.92 4.29
CA THR A 88 0.18 -16.97 3.82
C THR A 88 -0.72 -16.47 2.69
N THR A 89 -1.19 -15.23 2.77
CA THR A 89 -2.03 -14.62 1.71
C THR A 89 -1.25 -14.50 0.40
N VAL A 90 -0.01 -14.02 0.43
CA VAL A 90 0.85 -13.94 -0.77
C VAL A 90 1.19 -15.32 -1.31
N GLN A 91 1.46 -16.30 -0.43
CA GLN A 91 1.68 -17.69 -0.84
C GLN A 91 0.46 -18.27 -1.56
N HIS A 92 -0.75 -18.00 -1.07
CA HIS A 92 -1.98 -18.41 -1.74
C HIS A 92 -2.16 -17.73 -3.10
N ALA A 93 -1.92 -16.42 -3.18
CA ALA A 93 -2.01 -15.68 -4.43
C ALA A 93 -1.09 -16.24 -5.52
N ARG A 94 0.11 -16.70 -5.15
CA ARG A 94 1.07 -17.32 -6.09
C ARG A 94 0.55 -18.57 -6.78
N TYR A 95 -0.42 -19.30 -6.21
CA TYR A 95 -1.03 -20.46 -6.89
C TYR A 95 -1.91 -20.05 -8.09
N THR A 96 -2.28 -18.78 -8.19
CA THR A 96 -3.04 -18.23 -9.32
C THR A 96 -2.14 -17.61 -10.40
N LEU A 97 -0.83 -17.54 -10.15
CA LEU A 97 0.16 -17.01 -11.09
C LEU A 97 0.74 -18.13 -11.98
N PRO A 98 1.35 -17.79 -13.14
CA PRO A 98 2.02 -18.77 -13.99
C PRO A 98 2.99 -19.68 -13.23
N LYS A 99 3.08 -20.94 -13.68
CA LYS A 99 3.97 -21.93 -13.06
C LYS A 99 5.41 -21.42 -13.10
N GLY A 100 6.07 -21.41 -11.93
CA GLY A 100 7.45 -20.97 -11.79
C GLY A 100 7.61 -19.50 -11.43
N THR A 101 6.53 -18.73 -11.30
CA THR A 101 6.58 -17.34 -10.84
C THR A 101 7.32 -17.21 -9.51
N ARG A 102 8.28 -16.28 -9.49
CA ARG A 102 8.98 -15.83 -8.29
C ARG A 102 8.33 -14.53 -7.84
N PHE A 103 7.72 -14.56 -6.65
CA PHE A 103 7.20 -13.38 -5.97
C PHE A 103 7.53 -13.51 -4.49
N ARG A 104 8.40 -12.63 -3.98
CA ARG A 104 8.88 -12.64 -2.60
C ARG A 104 8.19 -11.54 -1.80
N ILE A 105 7.95 -11.83 -0.53
CA ILE A 105 7.43 -10.87 0.43
C ILE A 105 8.41 -10.80 1.61
N ASP A 106 8.79 -9.58 1.97
CA ASP A 106 9.64 -9.30 3.13
C ASP A 106 8.96 -8.24 4.00
N HIS A 107 8.91 -8.48 5.30
CA HIS A 107 8.44 -7.47 6.26
C HIS A 107 9.63 -6.69 6.81
N LEU A 108 9.60 -5.37 6.66
CA LEU A 108 10.63 -4.48 7.15
C LEU A 108 10.09 -3.62 8.30
N PRO A 109 10.90 -3.31 9.33
CA PRO A 109 10.51 -2.31 10.33
C PRO A 109 10.18 -0.99 9.61
N GLY A 110 9.18 -0.23 10.10
CA GLY A 110 8.80 1.04 9.47
C GLY A 110 9.94 2.07 9.34
N ALA A 111 10.96 1.99 10.21
CA ALA A 111 12.16 2.82 10.13
C ALA A 111 13.26 2.25 9.20
N GLY A 112 13.09 1.02 8.70
CA GLY A 112 14.09 0.30 7.92
C GLY A 112 14.01 0.51 6.41
N GLU A 113 12.88 1.00 5.89
CA GLU A 113 12.70 1.34 4.48
C GLU A 113 11.96 2.68 4.35
N ALA A 114 12.66 3.65 3.78
CA ALA A 114 12.21 5.03 3.70
C ALA A 114 11.02 5.22 2.76
N LEU A 115 10.63 4.25 1.93
CA LEU A 115 9.46 4.36 1.07
C LEU A 115 8.18 3.75 1.68
N LEU A 116 8.26 3.07 2.83
CA LEU A 116 7.07 2.43 3.42
C LEU A 116 5.97 3.44 3.80
N TRP A 117 6.35 4.65 4.22
CA TRP A 117 5.37 5.70 4.54
C TRP A 117 4.65 6.23 3.30
N VAL A 118 5.25 6.13 2.11
CA VAL A 118 4.62 6.57 0.85
C VAL A 118 3.34 5.78 0.60
N ALA A 119 3.38 4.46 0.81
CA ALA A 119 2.21 3.60 0.63
C ALA A 119 1.05 3.98 1.58
N ASP A 120 1.35 4.40 2.82
CA ASP A 120 0.33 4.87 3.78
C ASP A 120 -0.34 6.16 3.31
N ILE A 121 0.44 7.12 2.81
CA ILE A 121 -0.06 8.39 2.27
C ILE A 121 -0.94 8.16 1.04
N VAL A 122 -0.48 7.34 0.08
CA VAL A 122 -1.26 7.07 -1.14
C VAL A 122 -2.57 6.36 -0.78
N ALA A 123 -2.53 5.35 0.09
CA ALA A 123 -3.74 4.66 0.54
C ALA A 123 -4.70 5.61 1.28
N GLY A 124 -4.16 6.54 2.08
CA GLY A 124 -4.91 7.58 2.76
C GLY A 124 -5.60 8.55 1.79
N ALA A 125 -4.91 9.01 0.76
CA ALA A 125 -5.44 9.88 -0.29
C ALA A 125 -6.57 9.19 -1.07
N VAL A 126 -6.38 7.94 -1.50
CA VAL A 126 -7.44 7.14 -2.15
C VAL A 126 -8.64 6.95 -1.23
N ARG A 127 -8.41 6.67 0.07
CA ARG A 127 -9.50 6.56 1.04
C ARG A 127 -10.28 7.87 1.18
N ALA A 128 -9.60 9.02 1.25
CA ALA A 128 -10.25 10.32 1.35
C ALA A 128 -11.14 10.59 0.13
N GLU A 129 -10.65 10.29 -1.08
CA GLU A 129 -11.43 10.41 -2.30
C GLU A 129 -12.70 9.55 -2.24
N LYS A 130 -12.59 8.27 -1.85
CA LYS A 130 -13.76 7.38 -1.72
C LYS A 130 -14.76 7.83 -0.64
N LEU A 131 -14.36 8.73 0.25
CA LEU A 131 -15.22 9.34 1.27
C LEU A 131 -15.70 10.76 0.88
N GLY A 132 -15.40 11.22 -0.34
CA GLY A 132 -15.88 12.48 -0.89
C GLY A 132 -14.88 13.64 -0.84
N ASP A 133 -13.61 13.39 -0.48
CA ASP A 133 -12.56 14.42 -0.46
C ASP A 133 -11.39 14.05 -1.42
N PRO A 134 -11.45 14.50 -2.69
CA PRO A 134 -10.49 14.08 -3.71
C PRO A 134 -9.15 14.85 -3.68
N ARG A 135 -9.05 15.94 -2.91
CA ARG A 135 -7.95 16.93 -3.00
C ARG A 135 -6.55 16.31 -2.96
N TYR A 136 -6.35 15.32 -2.08
CA TYR A 136 -5.06 14.66 -1.92
C TYR A 136 -4.74 13.70 -3.07
N ARG A 137 -5.77 13.01 -3.59
CA ARG A 137 -5.64 12.06 -4.70
C ARG A 137 -5.40 12.78 -6.02
N GLU A 138 -5.98 13.98 -6.19
CA GLU A 138 -5.74 14.87 -7.33
C GLU A 138 -4.28 15.34 -7.40
N ILE A 139 -3.65 15.66 -6.26
CA ILE A 139 -2.22 16.02 -6.20
C ILE A 139 -1.33 14.88 -6.71
N LEU A 140 -1.67 13.63 -6.37
CA LEU A 140 -0.92 12.46 -6.83
C LEU A 140 -1.13 12.17 -8.33
N GLY A 141 -2.24 12.66 -8.91
CA GLY A 141 -2.52 12.61 -10.35
C GLY A 141 -2.54 11.21 -10.95
N ASP A 142 -2.11 11.09 -12.20
CA ASP A 142 -2.20 9.85 -12.99
C ASP A 142 -1.19 8.75 -12.55
N ARG A 143 -0.35 9.04 -11.56
CA ARG A 143 0.62 8.08 -11.01
C ARG A 143 0.00 7.06 -10.07
N VAL A 144 -1.26 7.25 -9.68
CA VAL A 144 -1.99 6.32 -8.82
C VAL A 144 -3.00 5.54 -9.67
N ILE A 145 -2.94 4.22 -9.56
CA ILE A 145 -3.96 3.30 -10.08
C ILE A 145 -4.62 2.66 -8.85
N ASP A 146 -5.93 2.86 -8.70
CA ASP A 146 -6.71 2.13 -7.71
C ASP A 146 -7.78 1.27 -8.37
N PHE A 147 -8.07 0.12 -7.77
CA PHE A 147 -9.06 -0.82 -8.28
C PHE A 147 -9.89 -1.44 -7.15
N PRO A 148 -11.18 -1.72 -7.40
CA PRO A 148 -12.06 -2.29 -6.39
C PRO A 148 -11.78 -3.78 -6.21
N VAL A 149 -11.80 -4.23 -4.96
CA VAL A 149 -11.72 -5.65 -4.60
C VAL A 149 -13.01 -6.08 -3.95
N ARG A 150 -13.64 -7.11 -4.52
CA ARG A 150 -14.85 -7.71 -3.95
C ARG A 150 -14.49 -8.51 -2.70
N VAL A 151 -14.89 -8.00 -1.54
CA VAL A 151 -14.75 -8.69 -0.25
C VAL A 151 -16.07 -9.40 0.07
N LEU A 152 -16.07 -10.74 0.05
CA LEU A 152 -17.22 -11.58 0.42
C LEU A 152 -17.26 -11.89 1.92
#